data_AF-A0A445LVS2-F1
#
_entry.id   AF-A0A445LVS2-F1
#
_cell.length_a   1.000
_cell.length_b   1.000
_cell.length_c   1.000
_cell.angle_alpha   90.00
_cell.angle_beta   90.00
_cell.angle_gamma   90.00
#
_symmetry.space_group_name_H-M   'P 1'
#
loop_
_entity.id
_entity.type
_entity.pdbx_description
1 polymer ?
#
loop_
_entity_poly.entity_id
_entity_poly.type
_entity_poly.pdbx_seq_one_letter_code
_entity_poly.pdbx_strand_id
1 'polypeptide(L)'
;MSLRALSSALVTLVFVLLLIKIEGNPTPKEGHENVTDASSSSSTSLMELKDENQIIGCRGRPLICSRGEFPPRSMCCGDRCVDVTSDRENCGLCGVRCTFNRQCCNRLCLNTNLNLFNCGRCGRVCPFGRLCVFGSCAFEQAVPSPPPVSPVSPSRPVSPSLRPPVSVSPSPLFPPVFPPVPPAKSPQPLDYQPAMD
;
A
#
# COMPACT_ATOMS: atom_id res chain seq x y z
N MET A 1 8.66 23.56 28.00
CA MET A 1 7.50 23.67 27.10
C MET A 1 6.93 22.27 26.90
N SER A 2 5.72 22.01 27.37
CA SER A 2 5.16 20.65 27.47
C SER A 2 4.93 20.02 26.08
N LEU A 3 5.21 18.73 25.93
CA LEU A 3 5.06 17.96 24.68
C LEU A 3 3.63 18.08 24.09
N ARG A 4 2.64 18.33 24.95
CA ARG A 4 1.25 18.61 24.56
C ARG A 4 1.07 19.93 23.80
N ALA A 5 1.85 20.96 24.13
CA ALA A 5 1.81 22.24 23.44
C ALA A 5 2.45 22.15 22.03
N LEU A 6 3.50 21.34 21.87
CA LEU A 6 4.12 21.07 20.58
C LEU A 6 3.17 20.28 19.65
N SER A 7 2.44 19.31 20.21
CA SER A 7 1.43 18.54 19.45
C SER A 7 0.29 19.44 18.96
N SER A 8 -0.26 20.29 19.83
CA SER A 8 -1.33 21.23 19.45
C SER A 8 -0.86 22.22 18.37
N ALA A 9 0.35 22.79 18.52
CA ALA A 9 0.91 23.72 17.54
C ALA A 9 1.17 23.07 16.17
N LEU A 10 1.54 21.80 16.12
CA LEU A 10 1.73 21.08 14.86
C LEU A 10 0.39 20.78 14.18
N VAL A 11 -0.63 20.40 14.93
CA VAL A 11 -1.97 20.12 14.38
C VAL A 11 -2.60 21.39 13.82
N THR A 12 -2.50 22.52 14.53
CA THR A 12 -3.01 23.81 14.03
C THR A 12 -2.25 24.30 12.81
N LEU A 13 -0.91 24.15 12.77
CA LEU A 13 -0.10 24.51 11.60
C LEU A 13 -0.50 23.70 10.36
N VAL A 14 -0.69 22.38 10.51
CA VAL A 14 -1.11 21.51 9.40
C VAL A 14 -2.51 21.89 8.91
N PHE A 15 -3.44 22.18 9.82
CA PHE A 15 -4.80 22.59 9.46
C PHE A 15 -4.80 23.94 8.70
N VAL A 16 -4.02 24.92 9.15
CA VAL A 16 -3.87 26.21 8.46
C VAL A 16 -3.27 26.04 7.06
N LEU A 17 -2.25 25.18 6.90
CA LEU A 17 -1.65 24.90 5.59
C LEU A 17 -2.61 24.19 4.63
N LEU A 18 -3.52 23.35 5.14
CA LEU A 18 -4.57 22.72 4.34
C LEU A 18 -5.63 23.72 3.89
N LEU A 19 -5.97 24.71 4.72
CA LEU A 19 -6.91 25.77 4.36
C LEU A 19 -6.33 26.75 3.32
N ILE A 20 -5.03 27.03 3.36
CA ILE A 20 -4.36 27.93 2.38
C ILE A 20 -4.32 27.32 0.97
N LYS A 21 -4.38 25.99 0.82
CA LYS A 21 -4.21 25.31 -0.48
C LYS A 21 -5.46 25.33 -1.38
N ILE A 22 -6.54 25.97 -0.95
CA ILE A 22 -7.83 26.00 -1.69
C ILE A 22 -7.91 27.23 -2.61
N GLU A 23 -7.06 28.24 -2.46
CA GLU A 23 -7.07 29.44 -3.30
C GLU A 23 -6.06 29.33 -4.47
N GLY A 24 -6.26 28.31 -5.31
CA GLY A 24 -5.64 28.23 -6.62
C GLY A 24 -6.51 28.94 -7.65
N ASN A 25 -6.23 30.22 -7.90
CA ASN A 25 -6.88 31.08 -8.90
C ASN A 25 -6.77 30.51 -10.34
N PRO A 26 -7.86 30.13 -11.03
CA PRO A 26 -7.82 29.89 -12.45
C PRO A 26 -8.10 31.20 -13.21
N THR A 27 -7.05 31.80 -13.76
CA THR A 27 -7.14 32.90 -14.73
C THR A 27 -7.91 32.47 -15.99
N PRO A 28 -8.90 33.24 -16.49
CA PRO A 28 -9.54 32.97 -17.77
C PRO A 28 -8.68 33.52 -18.91
N LYS A 29 -8.43 32.71 -19.95
CA LYS A 29 -7.93 33.22 -21.23
C LYS A 29 -9.07 33.27 -22.23
N GLU A 30 -9.51 34.49 -22.46
CA GLU A 30 -10.39 34.93 -23.54
C GLU A 30 -9.61 34.96 -24.85
N GLY A 31 -10.25 34.52 -25.93
CA GLY A 31 -9.70 34.53 -27.29
C GLY A 31 -10.80 34.17 -28.28
N HIS A 32 -11.59 35.17 -28.67
CA HIS A 32 -12.45 35.15 -29.86
C HIS A 32 -11.61 35.50 -31.08
N GLU A 33 -11.83 34.83 -32.22
CA GLU A 33 -11.97 35.46 -33.54
C GLU A 33 -12.43 34.44 -34.61
N ASN A 34 -13.36 34.88 -35.46
CA ASN A 34 -14.19 34.14 -36.43
C ASN A 34 -13.60 34.17 -37.85
N VAL A 35 -13.75 33.10 -38.65
CA VAL A 35 -13.78 33.13 -40.14
C VAL A 35 -14.64 31.96 -40.65
N THR A 36 -15.90 32.18 -41.04
CA THR A 36 -16.47 32.36 -42.40
C THR A 36 -16.60 31.09 -43.26
N ASP A 37 -17.87 30.72 -43.55
CA ASP A 37 -18.36 29.61 -44.37
C ASP A 37 -18.17 29.82 -45.89
N ALA A 38 -17.99 28.73 -46.65
CA ALA A 38 -18.38 28.63 -48.06
C ALA A 38 -18.64 27.16 -48.46
N SER A 39 -19.88 26.88 -48.85
CA SER A 39 -20.45 25.59 -49.24
C SER A 39 -20.23 25.22 -50.71
N SER A 40 -20.64 23.99 -51.10
CA SER A 40 -21.15 23.51 -52.42
C SER A 40 -20.41 22.23 -52.91
N SER A 41 -21.00 21.15 -53.44
CA SER A 41 -22.39 20.73 -53.73
C SER A 41 -22.47 19.20 -54.00
N SER A 42 -23.63 18.59 -53.72
CA SER A 42 -24.38 17.57 -54.51
C SER A 42 -23.80 16.17 -54.79
N SER A 43 -24.54 15.06 -54.86
CA SER A 43 -25.86 14.56 -54.41
C SER A 43 -25.92 13.12 -54.96
N THR A 44 -26.28 12.10 -54.16
CA THR A 44 -27.21 11.02 -54.54
C THR A 44 -27.35 9.97 -53.44
N SER A 45 -28.61 9.57 -53.20
CA SER A 45 -29.05 8.33 -52.55
C SER A 45 -29.01 8.27 -51.02
N LEU A 46 -30.12 8.72 -50.42
CA LEU A 46 -30.68 8.27 -49.14
C LEU A 46 -29.67 8.25 -47.97
N MET A 47 -29.26 9.44 -47.55
CA MET A 47 -28.46 9.60 -46.32
C MET A 47 -29.40 9.75 -45.13
N GLU A 48 -29.34 8.75 -44.26
CA GLU A 48 -29.83 8.77 -42.89
C GLU A 48 -29.52 10.11 -42.23
N LEU A 49 -30.50 10.59 -41.46
CA LEU A 49 -30.42 11.76 -40.58
C LEU A 49 -29.01 11.88 -39.99
N LYS A 50 -28.29 12.91 -40.39
CA LYS A 50 -26.98 13.27 -39.84
C LYS A 50 -27.21 13.65 -38.39
N ASP A 51 -27.00 12.68 -37.51
CA ASP A 51 -27.07 12.81 -36.07
C ASP A 51 -26.06 13.88 -35.62
N GLU A 52 -26.57 15.08 -35.39
CA GLU A 52 -25.95 16.21 -34.70
C GLU A 52 -25.72 15.89 -33.20
N ASN A 53 -25.21 14.69 -32.90
CA ASN A 53 -24.74 14.31 -31.57
C ASN A 53 -23.72 13.16 -31.61
N GLN A 54 -22.90 13.10 -32.67
CA GLN A 54 -21.77 12.19 -32.72
C GLN A 54 -20.64 12.72 -31.81
N ILE A 55 -20.82 12.54 -30.50
CA ILE A 55 -19.77 12.71 -29.50
C ILE A 55 -18.77 11.55 -29.69
N ILE A 56 -17.85 11.67 -30.65
CA ILE A 56 -16.85 10.64 -31.02
C ILE A 56 -15.75 10.47 -29.94
N GLY A 57 -15.90 11.11 -28.78
CA GLY A 57 -14.89 11.09 -27.74
C GLY A 57 -15.45 11.34 -26.35
N CYS A 58 -14.57 11.67 -25.42
CA CYS A 58 -14.93 11.90 -24.02
C CYS A 58 -14.53 13.30 -23.52
N ARG A 59 -13.89 14.14 -24.35
CA ARG A 59 -13.37 15.46 -23.94
C ARG A 59 -14.48 16.39 -23.45
N GLY A 60 -15.64 16.39 -24.12
CA GLY A 60 -16.80 17.17 -23.70
C GLY A 60 -17.67 16.51 -22.62
N ARG A 61 -17.53 15.20 -22.41
CA ARG A 61 -18.29 14.43 -21.41
C ARG A 61 -17.41 13.34 -20.76
N PRO A 62 -16.48 13.69 -19.85
CA PRO A 62 -15.51 12.72 -19.32
C PRO A 62 -16.13 11.54 -18.58
N LEU A 63 -17.31 11.76 -17.98
CA LEU A 63 -18.05 10.78 -17.19
C LEU A 63 -18.58 9.59 -18.03
N ILE A 64 -18.66 9.72 -19.36
CA ILE A 64 -19.09 8.62 -20.23
C ILE A 64 -18.15 7.41 -20.13
N CYS A 65 -16.87 7.66 -19.81
CA CYS A 65 -15.87 6.61 -19.63
C CYS A 65 -16.05 5.82 -18.32
N SER A 66 -16.71 6.42 -17.33
CA SER A 66 -16.91 5.81 -16.02
C SER A 66 -18.01 4.75 -16.03
N ARG A 67 -18.93 4.78 -17.01
CA ARG A 67 -20.07 3.83 -17.12
C ARG A 67 -20.87 3.63 -15.82
N GLY A 68 -20.90 4.65 -14.96
CA GLY A 68 -21.59 4.60 -13.66
C GLY A 68 -20.87 3.79 -12.57
N GLU A 69 -19.65 3.30 -12.83
CA GLU A 69 -18.84 2.59 -11.83
C GLU A 69 -18.15 3.60 -10.91
N PHE A 70 -18.19 3.34 -9.60
CA PHE A 70 -17.41 4.07 -8.60
C PHE A 70 -16.63 3.10 -7.70
N PRO A 71 -15.29 3.17 -7.67
CA PRO A 71 -14.42 4.03 -8.48
C PRO A 71 -14.40 3.58 -9.96
N PRO A 72 -14.30 4.51 -10.94
CA PRO A 72 -14.51 4.22 -12.37
C PRO A 72 -13.34 3.47 -12.99
N ARG A 73 -13.56 2.32 -13.65
CA ARG A 73 -12.44 1.56 -14.24
C ARG A 73 -11.68 2.32 -15.32
N SER A 74 -12.39 3.11 -16.10
CA SER A 74 -11.81 3.93 -17.16
C SER A 74 -12.05 5.41 -16.94
N MET A 75 -11.10 6.24 -17.38
CA MET A 75 -11.22 7.70 -17.36
C MET A 75 -10.93 8.29 -18.74
N CYS A 76 -11.36 9.54 -18.95
CA CYS A 76 -11.07 10.24 -20.19
C CYS A 76 -9.63 10.75 -20.22
N CYS A 77 -8.82 10.27 -21.16
CA CYS A 77 -7.47 10.72 -21.43
C CYS A 77 -7.38 11.22 -22.88
N GLY A 78 -7.18 12.52 -23.07
CA GLY A 78 -6.92 13.09 -24.40
C GLY A 78 -8.00 12.83 -25.45
N ASP A 79 -9.27 12.77 -25.03
CA ASP A 79 -10.47 12.46 -25.83
C ASP A 79 -10.78 10.95 -26.05
N ARG A 80 -10.05 10.06 -25.38
CA ARG A 80 -10.33 8.62 -25.40
C ARG A 80 -10.55 8.07 -23.99
N CYS A 81 -11.46 7.12 -23.85
CA CYS A 81 -11.62 6.37 -22.60
C CYS A 81 -10.49 5.35 -22.44
N VAL A 82 -9.74 5.44 -21.36
CA VAL A 82 -8.58 4.58 -21.06
C VAL A 82 -8.81 3.85 -19.74
N ASP A 83 -8.52 2.55 -19.70
CA ASP A 83 -8.62 1.73 -18.48
C ASP A 83 -7.44 2.06 -17.55
N VAL A 84 -7.72 2.74 -16.45
CA VAL A 84 -6.70 3.14 -15.50
C VAL A 84 -6.40 2.08 -14.44
N THR A 85 -7.08 0.93 -14.49
CA THR A 85 -6.87 -0.17 -13.54
C THR A 85 -5.85 -1.18 -14.01
N SER A 86 -5.60 -1.25 -15.32
CA SER A 86 -4.76 -2.27 -15.96
C SER A 86 -3.73 -1.70 -16.95
N ASP A 87 -3.97 -0.51 -17.52
CA ASP A 87 -3.03 0.12 -18.45
C ASP A 87 -1.75 0.52 -17.70
N ARG A 88 -0.60 0.00 -18.18
CA ARG A 88 0.73 0.31 -17.64
C ARG A 88 1.06 1.79 -17.76
N GLU A 89 0.55 2.44 -18.79
CA GLU A 89 0.92 3.81 -19.15
C GLU A 89 -0.03 4.86 -18.59
N ASN A 90 -1.15 4.42 -18.03
CA ASN A 90 -2.21 5.26 -17.47
C ASN A 90 -2.70 4.69 -16.14
N CYS A 91 -1.79 4.21 -15.29
CA CYS A 91 -2.14 3.49 -14.08
C CYS A 91 -2.68 4.44 -12.99
N GLY A 92 -3.96 4.31 -12.68
CA GLY A 92 -4.71 5.14 -11.74
C GLY A 92 -5.15 6.49 -12.30
N LEU A 93 -4.28 7.14 -13.08
CA LEU A 93 -4.50 8.43 -13.72
C LEU A 93 -3.85 8.45 -15.12
N CYS A 94 -4.35 9.30 -16.01
CA CYS A 94 -3.78 9.49 -17.34
C CYS A 94 -2.29 9.87 -17.26
N GLY A 95 -1.46 9.21 -18.08
CA GLY A 95 -0.01 9.47 -18.16
C GLY A 95 0.82 8.93 -17.00
N VAL A 96 0.20 8.30 -15.99
CA VAL A 96 0.94 7.67 -14.88
C VAL A 96 1.50 6.33 -15.34
N ARG A 97 2.81 6.32 -15.54
CA ARG A 97 3.55 5.18 -16.10
C ARG A 97 4.14 4.30 -14.99
N CYS A 98 3.84 3.01 -15.01
CA CYS A 98 4.51 2.06 -14.10
C CYS A 98 5.96 1.83 -14.54
N THR A 99 6.89 2.35 -13.74
CA THR A 99 8.34 2.18 -13.93
C THR A 99 8.82 0.79 -13.55
N PHE A 100 9.93 0.34 -14.15
CA PHE A 100 10.53 -1.00 -13.95
C PHE A 100 9.56 -2.14 -14.31
N ASN A 101 9.86 -3.36 -13.87
CA ASN A 101 9.01 -4.55 -14.08
C ASN A 101 7.79 -4.57 -13.15
N ARG A 102 7.12 -3.42 -12.99
CA ARG A 102 5.86 -3.29 -12.24
C ARG A 102 4.69 -3.36 -13.22
N GLN A 103 3.58 -3.91 -12.75
CA GLN A 103 2.32 -4.00 -13.49
C GLN A 103 1.28 -3.08 -12.84
N CYS A 104 0.41 -2.50 -13.65
CA CYS A 104 -0.76 -1.80 -13.13
C CYS A 104 -1.78 -2.83 -12.65
N CYS A 105 -2.03 -2.85 -11.34
CA CYS A 105 -3.04 -3.68 -10.71
C CYS A 105 -3.92 -2.81 -9.85
N ASN A 106 -5.20 -2.70 -10.22
CA ASN A 106 -6.20 -1.92 -9.49
C ASN A 106 -5.72 -0.48 -9.21
N ARG A 107 -5.23 0.21 -10.26
CA ARG A 107 -4.74 1.61 -10.22
C ARG A 107 -3.39 1.82 -9.53
N LEU A 108 -2.75 0.75 -9.07
CA LEU A 108 -1.45 0.81 -8.41
C LEU A 108 -0.39 0.07 -9.21
N CYS A 109 0.79 0.67 -9.29
CA CYS A 109 1.97 0.02 -9.87
C CYS A 109 2.62 -0.95 -8.86
N LEU A 110 2.28 -2.23 -8.98
CA LEU A 110 2.75 -3.28 -8.08
C LEU A 110 3.81 -4.15 -8.75
N ASN A 111 4.79 -4.61 -7.97
CA ASN A 111 5.74 -5.60 -8.44
C ASN A 111 5.14 -7.00 -8.24
N THR A 112 4.61 -7.57 -9.31
CA THR A 112 3.99 -8.91 -9.28
C THR A 112 4.99 -10.02 -8.98
N ASN A 113 6.30 -9.75 -8.99
CA ASN A 113 7.31 -10.75 -8.63
C ASN A 113 7.45 -11.00 -7.12
N LEU A 114 7.00 -10.03 -6.31
CA LEU A 114 7.21 -10.03 -4.85
C LEU A 114 5.92 -9.75 -4.07
N ASN A 115 4.88 -9.22 -4.72
CA ASN A 115 3.65 -8.88 -4.06
C ASN A 115 2.82 -10.14 -3.75
N LEU A 116 2.57 -10.36 -2.47
CA LEU A 116 1.86 -11.54 -1.97
C LEU A 116 0.42 -11.66 -2.48
N PHE A 117 -0.22 -10.54 -2.76
CA PHE A 117 -1.61 -10.46 -3.21
C PHE A 117 -1.75 -10.36 -4.74
N ASN A 118 -0.65 -10.25 -5.46
CA ASN A 118 -0.61 -10.06 -6.92
C ASN A 118 0.55 -10.85 -7.55
N CYS A 119 0.77 -12.08 -7.08
CA CYS A 119 1.95 -12.85 -7.43
C CYS A 119 1.87 -13.42 -8.86
N GLY A 120 2.71 -12.90 -9.74
CA GLY A 120 2.77 -13.24 -11.17
C GLY A 120 1.68 -12.58 -12.03
N ARG A 121 0.55 -12.19 -11.43
CA ARG A 121 -0.53 -11.42 -12.06
C ARG A 121 -1.39 -10.71 -11.03
N CYS A 122 -2.12 -9.68 -11.44
CA CYS A 122 -3.05 -8.97 -10.58
C CYS A 122 -4.10 -9.91 -9.96
N GLY A 123 -4.37 -9.74 -8.67
CA GLY A 123 -5.36 -10.52 -7.92
C GLY A 123 -4.95 -11.97 -7.58
N ARG A 124 -3.76 -12.42 -7.98
CA ARG A 124 -3.26 -13.74 -7.56
C ARG A 124 -2.66 -13.67 -6.16
N VAL A 125 -3.44 -14.08 -5.18
CA VAL A 125 -2.99 -14.19 -3.79
C VAL A 125 -2.27 -15.52 -3.57
N CYS A 126 -1.12 -15.49 -2.91
CA CYS A 126 -0.45 -16.72 -2.51
C CYS A 126 -1.14 -17.38 -1.31
N PRO A 127 -1.12 -18.73 -1.22
CA PRO A 127 -1.65 -19.43 -0.06
C PRO A 127 -0.96 -18.95 1.22
N PHE A 128 -1.67 -19.10 2.35
CA PHE A 128 -1.16 -18.71 3.66
C PHE A 128 0.23 -19.32 3.92
N GLY A 129 1.14 -18.53 4.50
CA GLY A 129 2.51 -18.95 4.81
C GLY A 129 3.48 -19.01 3.63
N ARG A 130 3.05 -18.70 2.40
CA ARG A 130 3.92 -18.74 1.21
C ARG A 130 4.34 -17.35 0.78
N LEU A 131 5.59 -17.18 0.38
CA LEU A 131 6.09 -15.93 -0.19
C LEU A 131 5.89 -15.89 -1.70
N CYS A 132 5.77 -14.69 -2.26
CA CYS A 132 5.86 -14.51 -3.71
C CYS A 132 7.34 -14.34 -4.10
N VAL A 133 7.85 -15.26 -4.92
CA VAL A 133 9.24 -15.27 -5.37
C VAL A 133 9.26 -15.41 -6.89
N PHE A 134 9.81 -14.42 -7.59
CA PHE A 134 9.86 -14.35 -9.06
C PHE A 134 8.49 -14.59 -9.73
N GLY A 135 7.41 -14.08 -9.13
CA GLY A 135 6.06 -14.17 -9.70
C GLY A 135 5.38 -15.52 -9.48
N SER A 136 5.98 -16.38 -8.66
CA SER A 136 5.41 -17.66 -8.26
C SER A 136 5.30 -17.75 -6.75
N CYS A 137 4.21 -18.31 -6.26
CA CYS A 137 4.09 -18.60 -4.84
C CYS A 137 5.06 -19.72 -4.51
N ALA A 138 6.02 -19.43 -3.64
CA ALA A 138 6.97 -20.42 -3.16
C ALA A 138 6.20 -21.62 -2.62
N PHE A 139 6.53 -22.81 -3.10
CA PHE A 139 6.23 -24.00 -2.32
C PHE A 139 7.09 -23.93 -1.07
N GLU A 140 6.48 -24.27 0.08
CA GLU A 140 7.15 -24.22 1.38
C GLU A 140 8.61 -24.59 1.18
N GLN A 141 9.52 -23.69 1.57
CA GLN A 141 10.76 -24.20 2.09
C GLN A 141 10.30 -25.19 3.15
N ALA A 142 10.57 -26.48 2.93
CA ALA A 142 10.62 -27.40 4.04
C ALA A 142 11.38 -26.61 5.11
N VAL A 143 10.71 -26.26 6.21
CA VAL A 143 11.40 -25.86 7.43
C VAL A 143 12.59 -26.78 7.46
N PRO A 144 13.86 -26.29 7.44
CA PRO A 144 15.00 -27.19 7.40
C PRO A 144 14.71 -28.21 8.49
N SER A 145 14.39 -29.44 8.10
CA SER A 145 14.15 -30.46 9.09
C SER A 145 15.45 -30.45 9.87
N PRO A 146 15.40 -30.35 11.22
CA PRO A 146 16.63 -30.47 11.97
C PRO A 146 17.34 -31.71 11.40
N PRO A 147 18.63 -31.61 11.02
CA PRO A 147 19.31 -32.74 10.41
C PRO A 147 19.04 -33.96 11.28
N PRO A 148 18.71 -35.14 10.70
CA PRO A 148 18.39 -36.31 11.50
C PRO A 148 19.48 -36.45 12.54
N VAL A 149 19.09 -36.38 13.82
CA VAL A 149 20.03 -36.45 14.93
C VAL A 149 20.77 -37.76 14.72
N SER A 150 22.03 -37.68 14.32
CA SER A 150 22.84 -38.88 14.14
C SER A 150 22.82 -39.62 15.48
N PRO A 151 22.63 -40.95 15.50
CA PRO A 151 22.64 -41.68 16.75
C PRO A 151 23.92 -41.33 17.49
N VAL A 152 23.77 -40.78 18.70
CA VAL A 152 24.90 -40.51 19.59
C VAL A 152 25.67 -41.81 19.68
N SER A 153 26.87 -41.82 19.11
CA SER A 153 27.77 -42.97 19.26
C SER A 153 27.99 -43.15 20.77
N PRO A 154 27.87 -44.37 21.32
CA PRO A 154 28.05 -44.58 22.75
C PRO A 154 29.39 -43.99 23.15
N SER A 155 29.35 -42.97 24.01
CA SER A 155 30.54 -42.34 24.56
C SER A 155 31.38 -43.42 25.22
N ARG A 156 32.65 -43.52 24.80
CA ARG A 156 33.63 -44.42 25.39
C ARG A 156 33.59 -44.25 26.91
N PRO A 157 33.58 -45.33 27.71
CA PRO A 157 33.55 -45.21 29.16
C PRO A 157 34.71 -44.31 29.60
N VAL A 158 34.36 -43.17 30.21
CA VAL A 158 35.32 -42.25 30.80
C VAL A 158 35.96 -43.02 31.95
N SER A 159 37.24 -43.36 31.81
CA SER A 159 38.01 -43.89 32.93
C SER A 159 38.01 -42.82 34.03
N PRO A 160 37.67 -43.18 35.29
CA PRO A 160 37.66 -42.21 36.37
C PRO A 160 39.07 -41.64 36.53
N SER A 161 39.22 -40.35 36.21
CA SER A 161 40.45 -39.63 36.50
C SER A 161 40.46 -39.40 38.00
N LEU A 162 41.36 -40.09 38.71
CA LEU A 162 41.65 -39.86 40.13
C LEU A 162 42.22 -38.45 40.28
N ARG A 163 41.33 -37.46 40.36
CA ARG A 163 41.70 -36.09 40.66
C ARG A 163 41.81 -35.99 42.18
N PRO A 164 42.96 -35.57 42.75
CA PRO A 164 43.09 -35.42 44.20
C PRO A 164 42.09 -34.37 44.71
N PRO A 165 41.58 -34.51 45.94
CA PRO A 165 40.61 -33.58 46.49
C PRO A 165 41.24 -32.18 46.58
N VAL A 166 40.62 -31.22 45.90
CA VAL A 166 40.96 -29.81 46.05
C VAL A 166 40.44 -29.36 47.41
N SER A 167 41.32 -28.78 48.23
CA SER A 167 40.95 -28.15 49.51
C SER A 167 39.99 -27.00 49.24
N VAL A 168 38.72 -27.17 49.60
CA VAL A 168 37.72 -26.11 49.53
C VAL A 168 37.88 -25.25 50.78
N SER A 169 38.49 -24.08 50.64
CA SER A 169 38.44 -23.05 51.68
C SER A 169 37.02 -22.47 51.73
N PRO A 170 36.36 -22.40 52.89
CA PRO A 170 35.01 -21.85 52.98
C PRO A 170 35.02 -20.37 52.61
N SER A 171 34.21 -20.00 51.61
CA SER A 171 33.93 -18.60 51.30
C SER A 171 32.99 -18.02 52.35
N PRO A 172 33.19 -16.77 52.82
CA PRO A 172 32.31 -16.16 53.81
C PRO A 172 30.90 -15.96 53.24
N LEU A 173 29.89 -16.46 53.95
CA LEU A 173 28.49 -16.18 53.65
C LEU A 173 28.20 -14.71 53.96
N PHE A 174 28.09 -13.88 52.93
CA PHE A 174 27.39 -12.61 53.05
C PHE A 174 25.92 -12.82 52.64
N PRO A 175 24.94 -12.47 53.48
CA PRO A 175 23.54 -12.51 53.09
C PRO A 175 23.28 -11.48 51.97
N PRO A 176 22.47 -11.81 50.95
CA PRO A 176 22.13 -10.86 49.90
C PRO A 176 21.37 -9.67 50.49
N VAL A 177 21.93 -8.47 50.36
CA VAL A 177 21.22 -7.22 50.63
C VAL A 177 20.28 -6.98 49.46
N PHE A 178 18.99 -7.24 49.65
CA PHE A 178 17.97 -6.89 48.67
C PHE A 178 17.60 -5.40 48.82
N PRO A 179 17.59 -4.61 47.74
CA PRO A 179 17.06 -3.24 47.79
C PRO A 179 15.53 -3.27 48.02
N PRO A 180 14.95 -2.23 48.67
CA PRO A 180 13.52 -2.17 48.94
C PRO A 180 12.71 -2.13 47.63
N VAL A 181 11.67 -2.96 47.57
CA VAL A 181 10.72 -3.03 46.45
C VAL A 181 9.90 -1.73 46.41
N PRO A 182 9.82 -1.04 45.26
CA PRO A 182 9.00 0.17 45.14
C PRO A 182 7.50 -0.18 45.27
N PRO A 183 6.69 0.72 45.87
CA PRO A 183 5.27 0.49 46.07
C PRO A 183 4.54 0.37 44.73
N ALA A 184 3.69 -0.65 44.62
CA ALA A 184 2.84 -0.88 43.46
C ALA A 184 1.87 0.30 43.25
N LYS A 185 1.81 0.81 42.02
CA LYS A 185 0.92 1.90 41.63
C LYS A 185 -0.52 1.35 41.53
N SER A 186 -1.42 1.93 42.32
CA SER A 186 -2.84 1.57 42.33
C SER A 186 -3.48 1.69 40.93
N PRO A 187 -4.35 0.74 40.51
CA PRO A 187 -5.12 0.89 39.28
C PRO A 187 -6.03 2.13 39.36
N GLN A 188 -6.08 2.92 38.29
CA GLN A 188 -7.02 4.04 38.21
C GLN A 188 -8.44 3.53 37.88
N PRO A 189 -9.50 4.20 38.38
CA PRO A 189 -10.88 3.83 38.09
C PRO A 189 -11.20 4.00 36.60
N LEU A 190 -11.98 3.06 36.05
CA LEU A 190 -12.58 3.15 34.73
C LEU A 190 -13.68 4.22 34.75
N ASP A 191 -13.46 5.34 34.05
CA ASP A 191 -14.52 6.31 33.76
C ASP A 191 -15.50 5.71 32.74
N TYR A 192 -16.74 5.51 33.20
CA TYR A 192 -17.86 5.04 32.40
C TYR A 192 -18.60 6.26 31.82
N GLN A 193 -18.56 6.43 30.49
CA GLN A 193 -19.37 7.47 29.83
C GLN A 193 -20.67 6.84 29.29
N PRO A 194 -21.85 7.42 29.58
CA PRO A 194 -23.11 6.94 29.04
C PRO A 194 -23.34 7.44 27.60
N ALA A 195 -24.03 6.61 26.83
CA ALA A 195 -24.46 6.89 25.46
C ALA A 195 -25.46 8.06 25.40
N MET A 196 -25.34 8.89 24.37
CA MET A 196 -26.40 9.83 23.98
C MET A 196 -26.93 9.45 22.58
N ASP A 197 -28.26 9.46 22.49
CA ASP A 197 -29.13 9.42 21.30
C ASP A 197 -28.82 10.57 20.32
#